data_AF-X1RPD2-F1
#
_entry.id   AF-X1RPD2-F1
#
_cell.length_a   1.000
_cell.length_b   1.000
_cell.length_c   1.000
_cell.angle_alpha   90.00
_cell.angle_beta   90.00
_cell.angle_gamma   90.00
#
_symmetry.space_group_name_H-M   'P 1'
#
loop_
_entity.id
_entity.type
_entity.pdbx_description
1 polymer ?
#
loop_
_entity_poly.entity_id
_entity_poly.type
_entity_poly.pdbx_seq_one_letter_code
_entity_poly.pdbx_strand_id
1 'polypeptide(L)'
;MSVIDKIHMLKKMVKEAEKFVTWQADIYTALNTLAGKAKAGNVTDTTGADGKISVTFAEALSSTPVVVVQLEGEVNYYSVITAKSTTGFTAKILTSAGTPLVGTEVTFSYIAMVI
;
A
#
# COMPACT_ATOMS: atom_id res chain seq x y z
N MET A 1 -48.26 5.32 -24.27
CA MET A 1 -47.74 5.03 -22.92
C MET A 1 -48.63 5.70 -21.90
N SER A 2 -49.32 4.93 -21.06
CA SER A 2 -50.27 5.47 -20.08
C SER A 2 -49.53 6.11 -18.90
N VAL A 3 -50.24 6.92 -18.11
CA VAL A 3 -49.71 7.49 -16.86
C VAL A 3 -49.27 6.39 -15.88
N ILE A 4 -50.00 5.26 -15.86
CA ILE A 4 -49.70 4.10 -15.02
C ILE A 4 -48.38 3.43 -15.44
N ASP A 5 -48.12 3.31 -16.75
CA ASP A 5 -46.86 2.74 -17.27
C ASP A 5 -45.67 3.61 -16.88
N LYS A 6 -45.82 4.93 -16.95
CA LYS A 6 -44.79 5.90 -16.52
C LYS A 6 -44.49 5.77 -15.03
N ILE A 7 -45.52 5.60 -14.19
CA ILE A 7 -45.35 5.39 -12.75
C ILE A 7 -44.59 4.09 -12.46
N HIS A 8 -44.89 2.99 -13.18
CA HIS A 8 -44.15 1.74 -13.01
C HIS A 8 -42.68 1.85 -13.42
N MET A 9 -42.39 2.54 -14.53
CA MET A 9 -41.02 2.82 -14.93
C MET A 9 -40.26 3.62 -13.87
N LEU A 10 -40.87 4.69 -13.34
CA LEU A 10 -40.26 5.51 -12.29
C LEU A 10 -39.95 4.67 -11.04
N LYS A 11 -40.89 3.83 -10.59
CA LYS A 11 -40.65 2.92 -9.45
C LYS A 11 -39.49 1.95 -9.71
N LYS A 12 -39.37 1.43 -10.94
CA LYS A 12 -38.25 0.57 -11.32
C LYS A 12 -36.93 1.33 -11.28
N MET A 13 -36.89 2.55 -11.82
CA MET A 13 -35.70 3.40 -11.78
C MET A 13 -35.26 3.71 -10.35
N VAL A 14 -36.22 4.03 -9.45
CA VAL A 14 -35.93 4.29 -8.04
C VAL A 14 -35.32 3.06 -7.37
N LYS A 15 -35.90 1.86 -7.57
CA LYS A 15 -35.34 0.61 -7.01
C LYS A 15 -33.93 0.30 -7.50
N GLU A 16 -33.63 0.56 -8.77
CA GLU A 16 -32.27 0.38 -9.28
C GLU A 16 -31.31 1.43 -8.72
N ALA A 17 -31.75 2.69 -8.57
CA ALA A 17 -30.95 3.73 -7.93
C ALA A 17 -30.57 3.39 -6.48
N GLU A 18 -31.52 2.86 -5.70
CA GLU A 18 -31.26 2.39 -4.32
C GLU A 18 -30.15 1.31 -4.29
N LYS A 19 -30.20 0.34 -5.20
CA LYS A 19 -29.14 -0.69 -5.31
C LYS A 19 -27.79 -0.09 -5.63
N PHE A 20 -27.72 0.89 -6.54
CA PHE A 20 -26.46 1.56 -6.86
C PHE A 20 -25.87 2.29 -5.63
N VAL A 21 -26.72 2.96 -4.84
CA VAL A 21 -26.27 3.62 -3.61
C VAL A 21 -25.73 2.59 -2.60
N THR A 22 -26.41 1.45 -2.44
CA THR A 22 -25.92 0.36 -1.59
C THR A 22 -24.56 -0.17 -2.08
N TRP A 23 -24.43 -0.47 -3.38
CA TRP A 23 -23.17 -0.93 -3.95
C TRP A 23 -22.03 0.07 -3.78
N GLN A 24 -22.31 1.37 -3.92
CA GLN A 24 -21.34 2.41 -3.63
C GLN A 24 -20.86 2.36 -2.17
N ALA A 25 -21.79 2.23 -1.22
CA ALA A 25 -21.43 2.14 0.20
C ALA A 25 -20.57 0.90 0.51
N ASP A 26 -20.90 -0.25 -0.08
CA ASP A 26 -20.13 -1.49 0.09
C ASP A 26 -18.72 -1.35 -0.50
N ILE A 27 -18.60 -0.77 -1.70
CA ILE A 27 -17.30 -0.51 -2.35
C ILE A 27 -16.45 0.44 -1.51
N TYR A 28 -17.03 1.54 -1.01
CA TYR A 28 -16.30 2.47 -0.15
C TYR A 28 -15.82 1.82 1.14
N THR A 29 -16.65 0.96 1.74
CA THR A 29 -16.28 0.21 2.95
C THR A 29 -15.12 -0.75 2.68
N ALA A 30 -15.19 -1.51 1.59
CA ALA A 30 -14.14 -2.43 1.19
C ALA A 30 -12.83 -1.68 0.89
N LEU A 31 -12.91 -0.56 0.17
CA LEU A 31 -11.76 0.26 -0.17
C LEU A 31 -11.10 0.87 1.07
N ASN A 32 -11.88 1.40 2.02
CA ASN A 32 -11.35 1.93 3.29
C ASN A 32 -10.70 0.84 4.13
N THR A 33 -11.28 -0.36 4.15
CA THR A 33 -10.70 -1.53 4.84
C THR A 33 -9.34 -1.90 4.22
N LEU A 34 -9.22 -1.87 2.89
CA LEU A 34 -7.95 -2.11 2.19
C LEU A 34 -6.94 -0.97 2.42
N ALA A 35 -7.37 0.29 2.36
CA ALA A 35 -6.52 1.47 2.56
C ALA A 35 -5.92 1.55 3.97
N GLY A 36 -6.64 1.06 4.98
CA GLY A 36 -6.13 0.94 6.35
C GLY A 36 -5.21 -0.27 6.58
N LYS A 37 -5.19 -1.24 5.66
CA LYS A 37 -4.45 -2.50 5.81
C LYS A 37 -3.11 -2.51 5.09
N ALA A 38 -2.90 -1.67 4.08
CA ALA A 38 -1.64 -1.66 3.33
C ALA A 38 -1.12 -0.25 3.07
N LYS A 39 0.20 -0.08 3.11
CA LYS A 39 0.93 1.07 2.61
C LYS A 39 1.91 0.59 1.53
N ALA A 40 2.00 1.32 0.44
CA ALA A 40 2.94 1.03 -0.64
C ALA A 40 3.58 2.32 -1.12
N GLY A 41 4.78 2.23 -1.66
CA GLY A 41 5.47 3.40 -2.20
C GLY A 41 6.84 3.09 -2.77
N ASN A 42 7.47 4.14 -3.29
CA ASN A 42 8.82 4.13 -3.84
C ASN A 42 9.69 5.03 -2.97
N VAL A 43 10.93 4.60 -2.74
CA VAL A 43 11.92 5.33 -1.96
C VAL A 43 13.19 5.42 -2.78
N THR A 44 13.72 6.62 -2.93
CA THR A 44 15.08 6.87 -3.41
C THR A 44 15.82 7.57 -2.28
N ASP A 45 16.83 6.91 -1.71
CA ASP A 45 17.58 7.43 -0.58
C ASP A 45 19.01 6.89 -0.57
N THR A 46 19.90 7.58 0.14
CA THR A 46 21.30 7.17 0.30
C THR A 46 21.47 6.32 1.55
N THR A 47 22.05 5.14 1.39
CA THR A 47 22.34 4.23 2.51
C THR A 47 23.27 4.87 3.55
N GLY A 48 22.91 4.82 4.83
CA GLY A 48 23.76 5.31 5.92
C GLY A 48 25.03 4.47 6.15
N ALA A 49 25.81 4.80 7.19
CA ALA A 49 27.06 4.11 7.54
C ALA A 49 26.90 2.60 7.80
N ASP A 50 25.70 2.19 8.25
CA ASP A 50 25.33 0.79 8.49
C ASP A 50 24.68 0.11 7.27
N GLY A 51 24.59 0.79 6.13
CA GLY A 51 23.84 0.36 4.96
C GLY A 51 22.33 0.31 5.13
N LYS A 52 21.78 1.11 6.05
CA LYS A 52 20.35 1.14 6.38
C LYS A 52 19.65 2.34 5.73
N ILE A 53 18.39 2.13 5.37
CA ILE A 53 17.41 3.14 4.98
C ILE A 53 16.17 2.93 5.85
N SER A 54 15.68 4.00 6.47
CA SER A 54 14.48 3.99 7.30
C SER A 54 13.32 4.62 6.55
N VAL A 55 12.20 3.92 6.50
CA VAL A 55 10.98 4.37 5.83
C VAL A 55 9.92 4.61 6.89
N THR A 56 9.36 5.81 6.90
CA THR A 56 8.26 6.22 7.78
C THR A 56 6.98 6.28 6.97
N PHE A 57 5.91 5.64 7.47
CA PHE A 57 4.59 5.76 6.87
C PHE A 57 3.98 7.12 7.24
N ALA A 58 3.30 7.76 6.28
CA ALA A 58 2.60 9.03 6.53
C ALA A 58 1.54 8.90 7.65
N GLU A 59 0.93 7.72 7.76
CA GLU A 59 -0.02 7.36 8.81
C GLU A 59 0.33 5.98 9.36
N ALA A 60 0.17 5.80 10.67
CA ALA A 60 0.43 4.53 11.32
C ALA A 60 -0.60 3.46 10.92
N LEU A 61 -0.12 2.23 10.74
CA LEU A 61 -0.93 1.03 10.58
C LEU A 61 -1.47 0.56 11.94
N SER A 62 -2.56 -0.21 11.93
CA SER A 62 -3.21 -0.71 13.13
C SER A 62 -2.38 -1.75 13.92
N SER A 63 -1.45 -2.42 13.27
CA SER A 63 -0.48 -3.32 13.89
C SER A 63 0.80 -3.43 13.04
N THR A 64 1.80 -4.15 13.54
CA THR A 64 3.08 -4.31 12.83
C THR A 64 2.89 -5.09 11.52
N PRO A 65 3.22 -4.49 10.36
CA PRO A 65 2.96 -5.12 9.07
C PRO A 65 3.98 -6.21 8.71
N VAL A 66 3.63 -7.00 7.70
CA VAL A 66 4.60 -7.71 6.85
C VAL A 66 5.07 -6.75 5.77
N VAL A 67 6.38 -6.68 5.55
CA VAL A 67 6.99 -5.75 4.58
C VAL A 67 7.74 -6.55 3.52
N VAL A 68 7.51 -6.20 2.26
CA VAL A 68 8.26 -6.68 1.11
C VAL A 68 8.87 -5.48 0.41
N VAL A 69 10.16 -5.60 0.06
CA VAL A 69 10.92 -4.58 -0.67
C VAL A 69 11.44 -5.18 -1.96
N GLN A 70 11.30 -4.43 -3.04
CA GLN A 70 11.86 -4.75 -4.35
C GLN A 70 12.81 -3.63 -4.75
N LEU A 71 14.10 -3.97 -4.91
CA LEU A 71 15.08 -3.03 -5.44
C LEU A 71 14.80 -2.77 -6.92
N GLU A 72 14.97 -1.53 -7.36
CA GLU A 72 14.73 -1.15 -8.75
C GLU A 72 16.04 -1.16 -9.55
N GLY A 73 15.96 -1.63 -10.81
CA GLY A 73 17.09 -1.75 -11.73
C GLY A 73 17.86 -3.07 -11.62
N GLU A 74 18.82 -3.26 -12.53
CA GLU A 74 19.79 -4.35 -12.42
C GLU A 74 20.85 -3.99 -11.37
N VAL A 75 20.62 -4.44 -10.14
CA VAL A 75 21.51 -4.19 -9.00
C VAL A 75 22.10 -5.49 -8.48
N ASN A 76 23.39 -5.47 -8.13
CA ASN A 76 24.10 -6.62 -7.53
C ASN A 76 23.95 -6.67 -6.00
N TYR A 77 22.84 -6.16 -5.48
CA TYR A 77 22.58 -5.95 -4.07
C TYR A 77 21.25 -6.59 -3.68
N TYR A 78 21.04 -6.84 -2.38
CA TYR A 78 19.77 -7.33 -1.85
C TYR A 78 19.38 -6.58 -0.58
N SER A 79 18.09 -6.60 -0.25
CA SER A 79 17.56 -5.94 0.95
C SER A 79 17.22 -6.96 2.03
N VAL A 80 17.39 -6.56 3.30
CA VAL A 80 16.95 -7.31 4.48
C VAL A 80 16.21 -6.35 5.40
N ILE A 81 14.98 -6.72 5.79
CA ILE A 81 14.22 -5.93 6.77
C ILE A 81 14.78 -6.21 8.16
N THR A 82 15.35 -5.19 8.81
CA THR A 82 15.98 -5.33 10.13
C THR A 82 15.08 -4.87 11.27
N ALA A 83 14.10 -4.01 10.99
CA ALA A 83 13.13 -3.53 11.97
C ALA A 83 11.81 -3.20 11.28
N LYS A 84 10.70 -3.35 12.01
CA LYS A 84 9.35 -3.04 11.56
C LYS A 84 8.48 -2.61 12.74
N SER A 85 7.63 -1.61 12.51
CA SER A 85 6.65 -1.10 13.47
C SER A 85 5.38 -0.67 12.74
N THR A 86 4.37 -0.24 13.50
CA THR A 86 3.16 0.38 12.96
C THR A 86 3.43 1.66 12.18
N THR A 87 4.55 2.34 12.44
CA THR A 87 4.88 3.65 11.86
C THR A 87 5.89 3.56 10.72
N GLY A 88 6.48 2.40 10.44
CA GLY A 88 7.50 2.28 9.42
C GLY A 88 8.32 1.00 9.49
N PHE A 89 9.43 0.98 8.76
CA PHE A 89 10.39 -0.11 8.77
C PHE A 89 11.80 0.38 8.47
N THR A 90 12.78 -0.47 8.71
CA THR A 90 14.17 -0.24 8.31
C THR A 90 14.63 -1.39 7.43
N ALA A 91 15.09 -1.05 6.23
CA ALA A 91 15.74 -1.98 5.32
C ALA A 91 17.26 -1.77 5.38
N LYS A 92 18.01 -2.86 5.46
CA LYS A 92 19.46 -2.88 5.28
C LYS A 92 19.75 -3.38 3.87
N ILE A 93 20.51 -2.61 3.11
CA ILE A 93 20.96 -2.97 1.76
C ILE A 93 22.35 -3.57 1.88
N LEU A 94 22.51 -4.76 1.32
CA LEU A 94 23.72 -5.56 1.37
C LEU A 94 24.20 -5.84 -0.04
N THR A 95 25.52 -5.86 -0.22
CA THR A 95 26.12 -6.36 -1.46
C THR A 95 25.87 -7.86 -1.61
N SER A 96 26.07 -8.43 -2.79
CA SER A 96 26.03 -9.89 -3.00
C SER A 96 26.98 -10.67 -2.09
N ALA A 97 28.03 -10.03 -1.56
CA ALA A 97 28.95 -10.59 -0.56
C ALA A 97 28.44 -10.47 0.90
N GLY A 98 27.25 -9.90 1.12
CA GLY A 98 26.65 -9.71 2.44
C GLY A 98 27.20 -8.52 3.23
N THR A 99 28.03 -7.66 2.62
CA THR A 99 28.55 -6.46 3.27
C THR A 99 27.55 -5.29 3.15
N PRO A 100 27.45 -4.39 4.15
CA PRO A 100 26.62 -3.20 4.03
C PRO A 100 27.03 -2.36 2.83
N LEU A 101 26.05 -1.98 2.00
CA LEU A 101 26.25 -0.96 0.98
C LEU A 101 26.19 0.41 1.66
N VAL A 102 27.25 1.22 1.57
CA VAL A 102 27.38 2.47 2.34
C VAL A 102 27.51 3.67 1.40
N GLY A 103 26.86 4.78 1.74
CA GLY A 103 26.96 6.04 1.01
C GLY A 103 26.50 5.96 -0.46
N THR A 104 25.68 4.97 -0.80
CA THR A 104 25.18 4.76 -2.16
C THR A 104 23.69 5.09 -2.22
N GLU A 105 23.28 5.84 -3.24
CA GLU A 105 21.87 6.08 -3.54
C GLU A 105 21.23 4.80 -4.07
N VAL A 106 20.07 4.44 -3.52
CA VAL A 106 19.31 3.23 -3.88
C VAL A 106 17.85 3.60 -4.05
N THR A 107 17.25 3.12 -5.13
CA THR A 107 15.81 3.20 -5.37
C THR A 107 15.16 1.83 -5.15
N PHE A 108 14.05 1.81 -4.41
CA PHE A 108 13.27 0.60 -4.20
C PHE A 108 11.77 0.88 -4.04
N SER A 109 10.97 -0.10 -4.46
CA SER A 109 9.54 -0.18 -4.21
C SER A 109 9.27 -1.00 -2.95
N TYR A 110 8.20 -0.71 -2.22
CA TYR A 110 7.77 -1.51 -1.07
C TYR A 110 6.25 -1.67 -0.97
N ILE A 111 5.83 -2.76 -0.33
CA ILE A 111 4.47 -2.98 0.17
C ILE A 111 4.57 -3.42 1.63
N ALA A 112 3.85 -2.74 2.52
CA ALA A 112 3.68 -3.07 3.92
C ALA A 112 2.21 -3.38 4.18
N MET A 113 1.88 -4.60 4.62
CA MET A 113 0.50 -5.04 4.81
C MET A 113 0.27 -5.64 6.19
N VAL A 114 -0.85 -5.28 6.81
CA VAL A 114 -1.40 -5.88 8.02
C VAL A 114 -2.34 -7.02 7.62
N ILE A 115 -2.11 -8.21 8.17
CA ILE A 115 -2.93 -9.41 7.93
C ILE A 115 -4.06 -9.47 8.94
#